data_AF-A0A818MQ10-F1
#
_entry.id   AF-A0A818MQ10-F1
#
_cell.length_a   1.000
_cell.length_b   1.000
_cell.length_c   1.000
_cell.angle_alpha   90.00
_cell.angle_beta   90.00
_cell.angle_gamma   90.00
#
_symmetry.space_group_name_H-M   'P 1'
#
loop_
_entity.id
_entity.type
_entity.pdbx_description
1 polymer ?
#
loop_
_entity_poly.entity_id
_entity_poly.type
_entity_poly.pdbx_seq_one_letter_code
_entity_poly.pdbx_strand_id
1 'polypeptide(L)'
;MEKSVLEQILKVVETVYGTYTKGNWIPKPYADNKSRYLWTDAYGVCNFLTLYRETNDIKYLEQADALINNVHDILGRERNGKNRLGKSTDEYPTRGGLRIGKVEDEGSYDGDGQYFHYLTKWAFALSRMAKIKNDQRYIRWAIDLIKA
;
A
#
# COMPACT_ATOMS: atom_id res chain seq x y z
N MET A 1 -14.57 -31.91 -0.25
CA MET A 1 -13.19 -31.60 -0.70
C MET A 1 -12.72 -30.39 0.07
N GLU A 2 -11.67 -30.54 0.86
CA GLU A 2 -11.03 -29.44 1.57
C GLU A 2 -10.37 -28.52 0.53
N LYS A 3 -10.63 -27.22 0.58
CA LYS A 3 -9.98 -26.26 -0.33
C LYS A 3 -8.50 -26.23 -0.03
N SER A 4 -7.66 -26.23 -1.06
CA SER A 4 -6.22 -26.08 -0.87
C SER A 4 -5.92 -24.78 -0.11
N VAL A 5 -4.87 -24.77 0.70
CA VAL A 5 -4.44 -23.57 1.45
C VAL A 5 -4.28 -22.36 0.51
N LEU A 6 -3.79 -22.58 -0.71
CA LEU A 6 -3.67 -21.54 -1.73
C LEU A 6 -5.03 -20.94 -2.11
N GLU A 7 -6.05 -21.76 -2.38
CA GLU A 7 -7.40 -21.26 -2.69
C GLU A 7 -8.00 -20.44 -1.55
N GLN A 8 -7.72 -20.81 -0.29
CA GLN A 8 -8.15 -20.05 0.88
C GLN A 8 -7.46 -18.68 0.93
N ILE A 9 -6.13 -18.65 0.72
CA ILE A 9 -5.35 -17.39 0.66
C ILE A 9 -5.87 -16.49 -0.46
N LEU A 10 -6.07 -17.03 -1.65
CA LEU A 10 -6.56 -16.26 -2.80
C LEU A 10 -7.94 -15.65 -2.53
N LYS A 11 -8.84 -16.42 -1.92
CA LYS A 11 -10.17 -15.92 -1.53
C LYS A 11 -10.06 -14.75 -0.53
N VAL A 12 -9.16 -14.83 0.45
CA VAL A 12 -8.95 -13.76 1.43
C VAL A 12 -8.44 -12.50 0.73
N VAL A 13 -7.40 -12.62 -0.10
CA VAL A 13 -6.83 -11.47 -0.82
C VAL A 13 -7.86 -10.81 -1.73
N GLU A 14 -8.66 -11.59 -2.45
CA GLU A 14 -9.73 -11.07 -3.30
C GLU A 14 -10.87 -10.43 -2.50
N THR A 15 -11.19 -10.97 -1.32
CA THR A 15 -12.22 -10.36 -0.44
C THR A 15 -11.78 -8.99 0.08
N VAL A 16 -10.50 -8.86 0.44
CA VAL A 16 -9.93 -7.62 1.00
C VAL A 16 -9.70 -6.58 -0.09
N TYR A 17 -9.07 -6.96 -1.21
CA TYR A 17 -8.62 -6.01 -2.23
C TYR A 17 -9.47 -6.01 -3.51
N GLY A 18 -10.47 -6.89 -3.62
CA GLY A 18 -11.35 -6.98 -4.78
C GLY A 18 -10.81 -7.86 -5.91
N THR A 19 -11.73 -8.28 -6.78
CA THR A 19 -11.44 -9.10 -7.96
C THR A 19 -10.52 -8.38 -8.94
N TYR A 20 -9.49 -9.08 -9.40
CA TYR A 20 -8.53 -8.54 -10.36
C TYR A 20 -9.17 -8.26 -11.73
N THR A 21 -8.90 -7.08 -12.28
CA THR A 21 -9.31 -6.67 -13.63
C THR A 21 -8.08 -6.19 -14.40
N LYS A 22 -7.70 -6.93 -15.44
CA LYS A 22 -6.46 -6.66 -16.18
C LYS A 22 -6.41 -5.23 -16.71
N GLY A 23 -5.31 -4.52 -16.41
CA GLY A 23 -5.03 -3.17 -16.88
C GLY A 23 -5.77 -2.03 -16.15
N ASN A 24 -6.83 -2.31 -15.40
CA ASN A 24 -7.66 -1.29 -14.74
C ASN A 24 -7.97 -1.61 -13.27
N TRP A 25 -7.20 -2.54 -12.67
CA TRP A 25 -7.46 -2.94 -11.30
C TRP A 25 -7.10 -1.83 -10.32
N ILE A 26 -8.05 -1.50 -9.45
CA ILE A 26 -7.87 -0.61 -8.32
C ILE A 26 -8.27 -1.41 -7.08
N PRO A 27 -7.48 -1.39 -6.00
CA PRO A 27 -7.82 -2.09 -4.78
C PRO A 27 -9.16 -1.56 -4.23
N LYS A 28 -10.02 -2.49 -3.80
CA LYS A 28 -11.22 -2.18 -3.03
C LYS A 28 -10.84 -1.33 -1.80
N PRO A 29 -11.60 -0.27 -1.47
CA PRO A 29 -11.40 0.48 -0.23
C PRO A 29 -11.50 -0.41 1.01
N TYR A 30 -10.72 -0.11 2.05
CA TYR A 30 -10.70 -0.91 3.27
C TYR A 30 -12.02 -0.77 4.09
N ALA A 31 -12.62 0.42 4.08
CA ALA A 31 -13.96 0.68 4.61
C ALA A 31 -14.70 1.73 3.75
N ASP A 32 -16.01 1.87 3.99
CA ASP A 32 -16.85 2.82 3.26
C ASP A 32 -16.31 4.26 3.42
N ASN A 33 -16.16 4.95 2.29
CA ASN A 33 -15.61 6.30 2.12
C ASN A 33 -14.07 6.48 2.14
N LYS A 34 -13.34 5.62 1.41
CA LYS A 34 -11.97 5.87 0.89
C LYS A 34 -10.82 5.67 1.89
N SER A 35 -11.00 4.90 2.95
CA SER A 35 -9.88 4.59 3.84
C SER A 35 -8.96 3.53 3.24
N ARG A 36 -7.66 3.81 3.31
CA ARG A 36 -6.57 2.84 3.24
C ARG A 36 -6.00 2.74 4.64
N TYR A 37 -5.42 1.60 5.03
CA TYR A 37 -4.86 1.45 6.36
C TYR A 37 -3.44 0.91 6.24
N LEU A 38 -2.47 1.76 6.56
CA LEU A 38 -1.11 1.67 6.03
C LEU A 38 -0.42 0.33 6.34
N TRP A 39 -0.59 -0.19 7.56
CA TRP A 39 0.02 -1.48 7.91
C TRP A 39 -0.65 -2.65 7.20
N THR A 40 -1.98 -2.68 7.10
CA THR A 40 -2.72 -3.72 6.38
C THR A 40 -2.25 -3.77 4.93
N ASP A 41 -2.11 -2.60 4.34
CA ASP A 41 -1.68 -2.45 2.95
C ASP A 41 -0.21 -2.83 2.75
N ALA A 42 0.67 -2.56 3.71
CA ALA A 42 2.06 -3.04 3.69
C ALA A 42 2.11 -4.58 3.61
N TYR A 43 1.30 -5.26 4.42
CA TYR A 43 1.15 -6.72 4.33
C TYR A 43 0.50 -7.15 3.01
N GLY A 44 -0.48 -6.40 2.50
CA GLY A 44 -1.08 -6.62 1.18
C GLY A 44 -0.06 -6.66 0.06
N VAL A 45 0.82 -5.66 -0.01
CA VAL A 45 1.93 -5.62 -0.98
C VAL A 45 2.81 -6.86 -0.83
N CYS A 46 3.22 -7.20 0.40
CA CYS A 46 4.07 -8.37 0.63
C CYS A 46 3.39 -9.69 0.23
N ASN A 47 2.08 -9.82 0.47
CA ASN A 47 1.29 -10.99 0.08
C ASN A 47 1.22 -11.12 -1.44
N PHE A 48 0.91 -10.03 -2.15
CA PHE A 48 0.92 -10.03 -3.62
C PHE A 48 2.30 -10.38 -4.19
N LEU A 49 3.37 -9.80 -3.64
CA LEU A 49 4.73 -10.13 -4.05
C LEU A 49 5.10 -11.59 -3.78
N THR A 50 4.57 -12.17 -2.70
CA THR A 50 4.77 -13.59 -2.39
C THR A 50 4.01 -14.46 -3.38
N LEU A 51 2.73 -14.16 -3.64
CA LEU A 51 1.92 -14.86 -4.64
C LEU A 51 2.57 -14.81 -6.03
N TYR A 52 3.14 -13.67 -6.43
CA TYR A 52 3.90 -13.57 -7.68
C TYR A 52 5.08 -14.55 -7.68
N ARG A 53 5.86 -14.64 -6.61
CA ARG A 53 7.01 -15.56 -6.53
C ARG A 53 6.61 -17.03 -6.53
N GLU A 54 5.52 -17.39 -5.86
CA GLU A 54 5.08 -18.78 -5.74
C GLU A 54 4.33 -19.27 -6.99
N THR A 55 3.68 -18.38 -7.74
CA THR A 55 2.83 -18.76 -8.89
C THR A 55 3.40 -18.32 -10.24
N ASN A 56 4.35 -17.38 -10.26
CA ASN A 56 4.85 -16.68 -11.44
C ASN A 56 3.77 -15.94 -12.25
N ASP A 57 2.59 -15.69 -11.66
CA ASP A 57 1.50 -14.97 -12.32
C ASP A 57 1.68 -13.45 -12.15
N ILE A 58 1.96 -12.77 -13.27
CA ILE A 58 2.28 -11.35 -13.32
C ILE A 58 1.20 -10.45 -12.72
N LYS A 59 -0.07 -10.90 -12.69
CA LYS A 59 -1.18 -10.11 -12.13
C LYS A 59 -0.90 -9.68 -10.69
N TYR A 60 -0.24 -10.51 -9.89
CA TYR A 60 0.05 -10.18 -8.50
C TYR A 60 1.10 -9.07 -8.38
N LEU A 61 2.06 -9.01 -9.30
CA LEU A 61 3.02 -7.91 -9.34
C LEU A 61 2.34 -6.59 -9.75
N GLU A 62 1.39 -6.65 -10.69
CA GLU A 62 0.56 -5.50 -11.09
C GLU A 62 -0.34 -5.03 -9.94
N GLN A 63 -0.95 -5.95 -9.20
CA GLN A 63 -1.75 -5.63 -8.01
C GLN A 63 -0.90 -4.98 -6.92
N ALA A 64 0.32 -5.48 -6.66
CA ALA A 64 1.24 -4.85 -5.70
C ALA A 64 1.57 -3.41 -6.10
N ASP A 65 1.83 -3.17 -7.40
CA ASP A 65 2.11 -1.83 -7.92
C ASP A 65 0.91 -0.88 -7.79
N ALA A 66 -0.26 -1.31 -8.24
CA ALA A 66 -1.49 -0.55 -8.12
C ALA A 66 -1.86 -0.25 -6.65
N LEU A 67 -1.60 -1.21 -5.75
CA LEU A 67 -1.81 -1.02 -4.31
C LEU A 67 -0.92 0.09 -3.75
N ILE A 68 0.36 0.11 -4.13
CA ILE A 68 1.34 1.13 -3.73
C ILE A 68 0.89 2.51 -4.21
N ASN A 69 0.57 2.65 -5.50
CA ASN A 69 0.13 3.92 -6.07
C ASN A 69 -1.13 4.44 -5.37
N ASN A 70 -2.11 3.56 -5.13
CA ASN A 70 -3.35 3.95 -4.47
C ASN A 70 -3.14 4.35 -2.99
N VAL A 71 -2.20 3.71 -2.27
CA VAL A 71 -1.80 4.15 -0.92
C VAL A 71 -1.14 5.52 -0.96
N HIS A 72 -0.24 5.76 -1.91
CA HIS A 72 0.42 7.06 -2.05
C HIS A 72 -0.56 8.18 -2.40
N ASP A 73 -1.56 7.89 -3.24
CA ASP A 73 -2.61 8.84 -3.62
C ASP A 73 -3.61 9.15 -2.52
N ILE A 74 -3.90 8.18 -1.67
CA ILE A 74 -4.85 8.39 -0.56
C ILE A 74 -4.12 8.88 0.68
N LEU A 75 -3.14 8.13 1.19
CA LEU A 75 -2.46 8.41 2.46
C LEU A 75 -1.31 9.41 2.34
N GLY A 76 -0.79 9.66 1.13
CA GLY A 76 0.20 10.71 0.87
C GLY A 76 -0.41 12.10 0.61
N ARG A 77 -1.70 12.26 0.89
CA ARG A 77 -2.43 13.53 0.79
C ARG A 77 -3.06 13.91 2.12
N GLU A 78 -3.37 15.19 2.28
CA GLU A 78 -4.22 15.68 3.37
C GLU A 78 -5.58 14.95 3.38
N ARG A 79 -6.29 14.96 4.52
CA ARG A 79 -7.59 14.27 4.65
C ARG A 79 -8.63 14.76 3.63
N ASN A 80 -8.55 16.02 3.21
CA ASN A 80 -9.41 16.59 2.17
C ASN A 80 -9.11 16.04 0.75
N GLY A 81 -8.04 15.28 0.57
CA GLY A 81 -7.60 14.66 -0.68
C GLY A 81 -7.03 15.63 -1.73
N LYS A 82 -6.89 16.92 -1.40
CA LYS A 82 -6.48 17.96 -2.37
C LYS A 82 -4.96 18.03 -2.50
N ASN A 83 -4.26 18.24 -1.39
CA ASN A 83 -2.81 18.50 -1.40
C ASN A 83 -2.03 17.25 -1.02
N ARG A 84 -0.84 17.08 -1.63
CA ARG A 84 0.17 16.14 -1.14
C ARG A 84 0.70 16.62 0.21
N LEU A 85 1.10 15.68 1.07
CA LEU A 85 1.67 16.02 2.39
C LEU A 85 3.05 16.68 2.24
N GLY A 86 3.34 17.69 3.05
CA GLY A 86 4.67 18.29 3.18
C GLY A 86 5.35 18.59 1.84
N LYS A 87 6.52 17.98 1.60
CA LYS A 87 7.34 18.15 0.39
C LYS A 87 7.04 17.11 -0.71
N SER A 88 5.97 16.34 -0.57
CA SER A 88 5.62 15.29 -1.54
C SER A 88 5.16 15.88 -2.87
N THR A 89 5.49 15.16 -3.95
CA THR A 89 5.03 15.41 -5.33
C THR A 89 4.55 14.10 -5.92
N ASP A 90 3.98 14.11 -7.13
CA ASP A 90 3.56 12.86 -7.78
C ASP A 90 4.76 11.96 -8.12
N GLU A 91 5.93 12.52 -8.41
CA GLU A 91 7.17 11.75 -8.63
C GLU A 91 7.82 11.27 -7.31
N TYR A 92 7.67 12.06 -6.24
CA TYR A 92 8.23 11.77 -4.91
C TYR A 92 7.13 11.79 -3.84
N PRO A 93 6.22 10.80 -3.83
CA PRO A 93 4.98 10.85 -3.06
C PRO A 93 5.16 10.68 -1.55
N THR A 94 6.31 10.21 -1.09
CA THR A 94 6.57 9.91 0.33
C THR A 94 7.42 10.95 1.07
N ARG A 95 7.86 12.03 0.41
CA ARG A 95 8.78 13.04 0.99
C ARG A 95 8.18 13.91 2.10
N GLY A 96 6.86 14.00 2.18
CA GLY A 96 6.14 14.59 3.30
C GLY A 96 5.53 13.56 4.23
N GLY A 97 5.92 12.28 4.09
CA GLY A 97 5.37 11.20 4.89
C GLY A 97 4.08 10.61 4.34
N LEU A 98 3.42 9.79 5.17
CA LEU A 98 2.13 9.17 4.88
C LEU A 98 1.27 9.17 6.15
N ARG A 99 -0.01 9.50 6.01
CA ARG A 99 -1.03 9.20 7.03
C ARG A 99 -1.14 7.68 7.22
N ILE A 100 -1.70 7.24 8.35
CA ILE A 100 -1.82 5.81 8.65
C ILE A 100 -3.19 5.22 8.32
N GLY A 101 -4.19 6.05 8.06
CA GLY A 101 -5.55 5.66 7.67
C GLY A 101 -6.60 5.66 8.79
N LYS A 102 -6.37 6.38 9.89
CA LYS A 102 -7.35 6.47 10.98
C LYS A 102 -8.46 7.48 10.70
N VAL A 103 -9.59 7.28 11.37
CA VAL A 103 -10.79 8.12 11.20
C VAL A 103 -10.61 9.48 11.88
N GLU A 104 -9.98 9.49 13.06
CA GLU A 104 -9.80 10.70 13.86
C GLU A 104 -8.65 11.56 13.34
N ASP A 105 -8.77 12.88 13.47
CA ASP A 105 -7.74 13.83 13.05
C ASP A 105 -6.42 13.65 13.79
N GLU A 106 -5.31 14.05 13.16
CA GLU A 106 -3.94 13.88 13.66
C GLU A 106 -3.74 14.46 15.07
N GLY A 107 -4.46 15.52 15.44
CA GLY A 107 -4.39 16.13 16.78
C GLY A 107 -5.07 15.33 17.90
N SER A 108 -5.76 14.22 17.59
CA SER A 108 -6.36 13.34 18.61
C SER A 108 -5.34 12.33 19.13
N TYR A 109 -5.61 11.76 20.32
CA TYR A 109 -4.74 10.76 20.94
C TYR A 109 -4.48 9.54 20.04
N ASP A 110 -5.47 9.16 19.23
CA ASP A 110 -5.41 8.04 18.30
C ASP A 110 -5.55 8.52 16.84
N GLY A 111 -4.97 9.67 16.53
CA GLY A 111 -5.19 10.38 15.27
C GLY A 111 -4.52 9.76 14.05
N ASP A 112 -4.96 10.21 12.87
CA ASP A 112 -4.44 9.84 11.55
C ASP A 112 -3.14 10.57 11.17
N GLY A 113 -2.18 10.53 12.07
CA GLY A 113 -0.85 11.12 11.88
C GLY A 113 0.15 10.14 11.29
N GLN A 114 1.41 10.30 11.69
CA GLN A 114 2.55 9.55 11.19
C GLN A 114 3.20 8.71 12.29
N TYR A 115 3.03 7.38 12.21
CA TYR A 115 3.48 6.48 13.26
C TYR A 115 4.67 5.68 12.75
N PHE A 116 5.84 5.86 13.38
CA PHE A 116 7.11 5.27 12.91
C PHE A 116 7.02 3.77 12.61
N HIS A 117 6.37 2.99 13.47
CA HIS A 117 6.24 1.54 13.29
C HIS A 117 5.28 1.12 12.16
N TYR A 118 4.42 2.01 11.66
CA TYR A 118 3.64 1.81 10.44
C TYR A 118 4.46 2.20 9.20
N LEU A 119 5.13 3.35 9.25
CA LEU A 119 5.97 3.84 8.15
C LEU A 119 7.11 2.87 7.82
N THR A 120 7.76 2.30 8.84
CA THR A 120 8.81 1.28 8.65
C THR A 120 8.29 -0.01 7.99
N LYS A 121 7.06 -0.44 8.29
CA LYS A 121 6.43 -1.57 7.58
C LYS A 121 6.17 -1.24 6.11
N TRP A 122 5.72 -0.02 5.83
CA TRP A 122 5.52 0.41 4.45
C TRP A 122 6.85 0.55 3.68
N ALA A 123 7.88 1.13 4.30
CA ALA A 123 9.22 1.19 3.74
C ALA A 123 9.78 -0.21 3.45
N PHE A 124 9.54 -1.18 4.33
CA PHE A 124 9.87 -2.57 4.08
C PHE A 124 9.15 -3.11 2.84
N ALA A 125 7.83 -2.94 2.73
CA ALA A 125 7.06 -3.38 1.56
C ALA A 125 7.59 -2.77 0.25
N LEU A 126 7.90 -1.46 0.24
CA LEU A 126 8.52 -0.77 -0.90
C LEU A 126 9.90 -1.35 -1.24
N SER A 127 10.73 -1.67 -0.24
CA SER A 127 12.03 -2.32 -0.48
C SER A 127 11.89 -3.71 -1.11
N ARG A 128 10.84 -4.46 -0.72
CA ARG A 128 10.52 -5.77 -1.33
C ARG A 128 10.09 -5.62 -2.78
N MET A 129 9.26 -4.62 -3.08
CA MET A 129 8.86 -4.30 -4.44
C MET A 129 10.06 -3.91 -5.30
N ALA A 130 10.95 -3.05 -4.79
CA ALA A 130 12.17 -2.65 -5.49
C ALA A 130 13.00 -3.85 -5.94
N LYS A 131 13.18 -4.82 -5.03
CA LYS A 131 13.97 -6.04 -5.30
C LYS A 131 13.30 -6.96 -6.33
N ILE A 132 11.98 -7.14 -6.25
CA ILE A 132 11.26 -8.08 -7.12
C ILE A 132 11.03 -7.51 -8.52
N LYS A 133 10.66 -6.22 -8.61
CA LYS A 133 10.42 -5.54 -9.89
C LYS A 133 11.71 -5.02 -10.53
N ASN A 134 12.83 -5.02 -9.80
CA ASN A 134 14.10 -4.43 -10.20
C ASN A 134 13.98 -2.96 -10.61
N ASP A 135 13.28 -2.17 -9.79
CA ASP A 135 13.00 -0.76 -10.03
C ASP A 135 13.40 0.08 -8.82
N GLN A 136 14.38 0.97 -9.03
CA GLN A 136 14.96 1.78 -7.98
C GLN A 136 14.01 2.87 -7.44
N ARG A 137 12.88 3.14 -8.12
CA ARG A 137 11.88 4.11 -7.63
C ARG A 137 11.33 3.71 -6.27
N TYR A 138 11.00 2.44 -6.06
CA TYR A 138 10.40 2.00 -4.79
C TYR A 138 11.38 2.10 -3.61
N ILE A 139 12.66 1.77 -3.78
CA ILE A 139 13.64 1.93 -2.70
C ILE A 139 13.90 3.41 -2.39
N ARG A 140 13.90 4.29 -3.42
CA ARG A 140 13.97 5.74 -3.18
C ARG A 140 12.77 6.24 -2.39
N TRP A 141 11.56 5.82 -2.74
CA TRP A 141 10.36 6.18 -1.96
C TRP A 141 10.41 5.66 -0.52
N ALA A 142 10.98 4.47 -0.29
CA ALA A 142 11.20 3.95 1.06
C ALA A 142 12.17 4.82 1.86
N ILE A 143 13.29 5.24 1.25
CA ILE A 143 14.28 6.12 1.89
C ILE A 143 13.69 7.49 2.17
N ASP A 144 13.00 8.08 1.20
CA ASP A 144 12.35 9.38 1.34
C ASP A 144 11.30 9.36 2.47
N LEU A 145 10.56 8.26 2.62
CA LEU A 145 9.59 8.10 3.70
C LEU A 145 10.22 8.10 5.09
N ILE A 146 11.37 7.47 5.25
CA ILE A 146 12.05 7.38 6.56
C ILE A 146 12.75 8.70 6.91
N LYS A 147 13.06 9.54 5.92
CA LYS A 147 13.66 10.87 6.12
C LYS A 147 12.66 11.97 6.41
N ALA A 148 11.39 11.78 6.02
CA ALA A 148 10.31 12.74 6.21
C ALA A 148 9.96 12.91 7.69
#